data_AF-A0A6I7MWQ9-F1
#
_entry.id   AF-A0A6I7MWQ9-F1
#
_cell.length_a   1.000
_cell.length_b   1.000
_cell.length_c   1.000
_cell.angle_alpha   90.00
_cell.angle_beta   90.00
_cell.angle_gamma   90.00
#
_symmetry.space_group_name_H-M   'P 1'
#
loop_
_entity.id
_entity.type
_entity.pdbx_description
1 polymer ?
#
loop_
_entity_poly.entity_id
_entity_poly.type
_entity_poly.pdbx_seq_one_letter_code
_entity_poly.pdbx_strand_id
1 'polypeptide(L)'
;MNTREFLKVLPAIVFSPFLFKEFLAKKNHLIVLGSAATRIIANQGSDLKVDSITFINDSEPENLAIPYKFISYCPPESAYMLLGGRKFLKNEPFPEIMLSEAFIKHLNKLKGKLIVFAALGSYTGTTHFQAMSKYVIKKGMEAKFVFSLPFEFEGSKRMKDAKLCSDFSGNLCDLQIFPHERIRKLYGNLCIRSAYAKADIEMMRMISKILELDKVYLNKYHI
;
A
#
# COMPACT_ATOMS: atom_id res chain seq x y z
N MET A 1 -50.19 23.18 -16.93
CA MET A 1 -49.16 23.69 -16.01
C MET A 1 -48.13 24.44 -16.85
N ASN A 2 -47.99 25.75 -16.65
CA ASN A 2 -47.23 26.64 -17.53
C ASN A 2 -45.75 26.67 -17.10
N THR A 3 -44.81 26.55 -18.03
CA THR A 3 -43.35 26.43 -17.80
C THR A 3 -42.73 27.58 -16.98
N ARG A 4 -43.47 28.69 -16.80
CA ARG A 4 -43.06 29.85 -15.99
C ARG A 4 -43.30 29.70 -14.48
N GLU A 5 -44.15 28.79 -14.04
CA GLU A 5 -44.40 28.57 -12.60
C GLU A 5 -43.35 27.64 -11.97
N PHE A 6 -42.77 26.72 -12.76
CA PHE A 6 -41.75 25.76 -12.29
C PHE A 6 -40.45 26.44 -11.84
N LEU A 7 -40.08 27.56 -12.46
CA LEU A 7 -38.88 28.32 -12.13
C LEU A 7 -38.99 29.14 -10.83
N LYS A 8 -40.21 29.37 -10.32
CA LYS A 8 -40.42 30.06 -9.03
C LYS A 8 -40.34 29.13 -7.82
N VAL A 9 -40.28 27.82 -8.06
CA VAL A 9 -40.16 26.77 -7.02
C VAL A 9 -38.77 26.15 -7.04
N LEU A 10 -37.80 26.70 -7.79
CA LEU A 10 -36.41 26.42 -7.47
C LEU A 10 -36.16 27.02 -6.09
N PRO A 11 -35.91 26.20 -5.05
CA PRO A 11 -35.26 26.76 -3.88
C PRO A 11 -33.99 27.39 -4.43
N ALA A 12 -33.66 28.58 -3.93
CA ALA A 12 -32.29 29.03 -3.95
C ALA A 12 -31.47 27.99 -3.19
N ILE A 13 -31.13 26.88 -3.87
CA ILE A 13 -29.95 26.09 -3.60
C ILE A 13 -28.85 27.04 -4.02
N VAL A 14 -28.61 28.02 -3.15
CA VAL A 14 -27.34 28.66 -2.98
C VAL A 14 -26.39 27.49 -2.89
N PHE A 15 -25.77 27.18 -4.02
CA PHE A 15 -24.68 26.23 -4.12
C PHE A 15 -23.61 26.72 -3.16
N SER A 16 -23.71 26.28 -1.91
CA SER A 16 -22.69 26.59 -0.94
C SER A 16 -21.42 25.93 -1.47
N PRO A 17 -20.29 26.64 -1.53
CA PRO A 17 -19.00 26.01 -1.83
C PRO A 17 -18.69 24.83 -0.88
N PHE A 18 -19.41 24.77 0.24
CA PHE A 18 -19.36 23.70 1.23
C PHE A 18 -19.98 22.38 0.70
N LEU A 19 -21.15 22.43 0.04
CA LEU A 19 -21.82 21.26 -0.54
C LEU A 19 -21.07 20.68 -1.74
N PHE A 20 -20.37 21.52 -2.51
CA PHE A 20 -19.52 21.05 -3.63
C PHE A 20 -18.24 20.34 -3.17
N LYS A 21 -17.82 20.53 -1.91
CA LYS A 21 -16.59 19.93 -1.38
C LYS A 21 -16.74 18.43 -1.11
N GLU A 22 -17.96 17.95 -0.91
CA GLU A 22 -18.29 16.54 -0.63
C GLU A 22 -18.55 15.70 -1.88
N PHE A 23 -18.70 16.32 -3.06
CA PHE A 23 -18.99 15.61 -4.31
C PHE A 23 -17.75 15.19 -5.13
N LEU A 24 -16.54 15.44 -4.62
CA LEU A 24 -15.32 14.94 -5.27
C LEU A 24 -15.13 13.47 -4.89
N ALA A 25 -15.29 12.58 -5.88
CA ALA A 25 -14.92 11.17 -5.75
C ALA A 25 -13.55 11.05 -5.07
N LYS A 26 -13.54 10.38 -3.92
CA LYS A 26 -12.35 10.25 -3.09
C LYS A 26 -11.29 9.48 -3.87
N LYS A 27 -10.18 10.13 -4.18
CA LYS A 27 -9.10 9.50 -4.94
C LYS A 27 -8.39 8.45 -4.10
N ASN A 28 -8.03 7.34 -4.72
CA ASN A 28 -7.29 6.25 -4.12
C ASN A 28 -5.88 6.22 -4.69
N HIS A 29 -4.89 6.38 -3.83
CA HIS A 29 -3.47 6.37 -4.22
C HIS A 29 -2.79 5.14 -3.63
N LEU A 30 -2.30 4.25 -4.48
CA LEU A 30 -1.59 3.05 -4.07
C LEU A 30 -0.09 3.35 -3.92
N ILE A 31 0.44 3.14 -2.72
CA ILE A 31 1.85 3.30 -2.39
C ILE A 31 2.44 1.90 -2.18
N VAL A 32 3.38 1.50 -3.04
CA VAL A 32 3.93 0.14 -3.11
C VAL A 32 5.38 0.16 -2.63
N LEU A 33 5.68 -0.60 -1.59
CA LEU A 33 6.95 -0.55 -0.87
C LEU A 33 7.75 -1.84 -0.99
N GLY A 34 8.92 -1.76 -1.62
CA GLY A 34 9.87 -2.86 -1.77
C GLY A 34 9.58 -3.79 -2.95
N SER A 35 10.54 -4.68 -3.22
CA SER A 35 10.60 -5.43 -4.48
C SER A 35 9.48 -6.45 -4.64
N ALA A 36 9.13 -7.18 -3.58
CA ALA A 36 8.06 -8.19 -3.65
C ALA A 36 6.69 -7.55 -3.91
N ALA A 37 6.35 -6.47 -3.21
CA ALA A 37 5.12 -5.72 -3.44
C ALA A 37 5.11 -5.10 -4.84
N THR A 38 6.24 -4.53 -5.28
CA THR A 38 6.42 -3.98 -6.63
C THR A 38 6.15 -5.04 -7.69
N ARG A 39 6.74 -6.22 -7.58
CA ARG A 39 6.52 -7.35 -8.50
C ARG A 39 5.06 -7.80 -8.57
N ILE A 40 4.39 -7.87 -7.42
CA ILE A 40 2.97 -8.29 -7.34
C ILE A 40 2.09 -7.30 -8.12
N ILE A 41 2.22 -6.01 -7.81
CA ILE A 41 1.46 -4.95 -8.50
C ILE A 41 1.88 -4.84 -9.96
N ALA A 42 3.16 -5.04 -10.27
CA ALA A 42 3.63 -4.94 -11.64
C ALA A 42 3.03 -5.99 -12.56
N ASN A 43 2.96 -7.23 -12.07
CA ASN A 43 2.52 -8.36 -12.88
C ASN A 43 1.00 -8.53 -12.93
N GLN A 44 0.26 -8.04 -11.93
CA GLN A 44 -1.16 -8.34 -11.75
C GLN A 44 -2.02 -7.10 -11.49
N GLY A 45 -1.41 -5.93 -11.37
CA GLY A 45 -2.09 -4.69 -10.97
C GLY A 45 -2.69 -3.86 -12.09
N SER A 46 -2.62 -4.32 -13.36
CA SER A 46 -3.11 -3.60 -14.54
C SER A 46 -4.56 -3.14 -14.42
N ASP A 47 -5.37 -3.92 -13.72
CA ASP A 47 -6.83 -3.72 -13.65
C ASP A 47 -7.25 -3.03 -12.34
N LEU A 48 -6.29 -2.66 -11.48
CA LEU A 48 -6.59 -1.99 -10.23
C LEU A 48 -7.16 -0.60 -10.49
N LYS A 49 -8.33 -0.34 -9.92
CA LYS A 49 -9.03 0.95 -10.03
C LYS A 49 -8.47 1.95 -9.02
N VAL A 50 -7.32 2.54 -9.34
CA VAL A 50 -6.62 3.55 -8.53
C VAL A 50 -6.36 4.82 -9.34
N ASP A 51 -6.29 5.96 -8.66
CA ASP A 51 -6.00 7.27 -9.26
C ASP A 51 -4.51 7.47 -9.52
N SER A 52 -3.65 6.86 -8.71
CA SER A 52 -2.23 6.79 -8.98
C SER A 52 -1.55 5.63 -8.25
N ILE A 53 -0.41 5.22 -8.80
CA ILE A 53 0.48 4.24 -8.19
C ILE A 53 1.84 4.91 -7.94
N THR A 54 2.40 4.70 -6.76
CA THR A 54 3.76 5.13 -6.41
C THR A 54 4.57 3.92 -5.97
N PHE A 55 5.69 3.66 -6.63
CA PHE A 55 6.62 2.58 -6.27
C PHE A 55 7.84 3.14 -5.55
N ILE A 56 8.26 2.44 -4.50
CA ILE A 56 9.54 2.68 -3.81
C ILE A 56 10.33 1.40 -3.78
N ASN A 57 11.39 1.35 -4.58
CA ASN A 57 12.24 0.18 -4.71
C ASN A 57 13.61 0.57 -5.27
N ASP A 58 14.56 -0.37 -5.24
CA ASP A 58 15.90 -0.20 -5.82
C ASP A 58 15.87 -0.19 -7.37
N SER A 59 14.90 -0.90 -7.93
CA SER A 59 14.70 -1.11 -9.36
C SER A 59 13.28 -0.73 -9.75
N GLU A 60 13.17 -0.06 -10.89
CA GLU A 60 11.90 0.33 -11.48
C GLU A 60 11.18 -0.92 -12.03
N PRO A 61 9.85 -1.05 -11.88
CA PRO A 61 9.12 -2.20 -12.39
C PRO A 61 9.23 -2.30 -13.91
N GLU A 62 9.60 -3.47 -14.40
CA GLU A 62 9.55 -3.79 -15.83
C GLU A 62 8.10 -4.07 -16.24
N ASN A 63 7.71 -3.62 -17.45
CA ASN A 63 6.44 -3.98 -18.10
C ASN A 63 5.14 -3.48 -17.43
N LEU A 64 5.13 -2.29 -16.82
CA LEU A 64 3.87 -1.68 -16.37
C LEU A 64 3.20 -0.85 -17.48
N ALA A 65 2.00 -1.24 -17.88
CA ALA A 65 1.19 -0.49 -18.86
C ALA A 65 0.47 0.74 -18.26
N ILE A 66 0.43 0.86 -16.93
CA ILE A 66 -0.26 1.96 -16.24
C ILE A 66 0.75 3.06 -15.92
N PRO A 67 0.43 4.36 -16.05
CA PRO A 67 1.27 5.43 -15.54
C PRO A 67 1.52 5.34 -14.03
N TYR A 68 2.76 5.47 -13.59
CA TYR A 68 3.14 5.43 -12.18
C TYR A 68 4.22 6.46 -11.84
N LYS A 69 4.39 6.71 -10.54
CA LYS A 69 5.53 7.44 -9.99
C LYS A 69 6.52 6.46 -9.40
N PHE A 70 7.76 6.48 -9.85
CA PHE A 70 8.85 5.75 -9.21
C PHE A 70 9.71 6.67 -8.36
N ILE A 71 10.10 6.17 -7.19
CA ILE A 71 11.06 6.79 -6.28
C ILE A 71 12.09 5.72 -5.94
N SER A 72 13.31 5.88 -6.45
CA SER A 72 14.37 4.93 -6.19
C SER A 72 14.78 4.95 -4.72
N TYR A 73 14.95 3.76 -4.15
CA TYR A 73 15.53 3.56 -2.83
C TYR A 73 16.37 2.29 -2.82
N CYS A 74 17.67 2.46 -2.60
CA CYS A 74 18.58 1.36 -2.34
C CYS A 74 18.88 1.32 -0.83
N PRO A 75 18.75 0.16 -0.16
CA PRO A 75 19.22 0.02 1.21
C PRO A 75 20.70 0.45 1.33
N PRO A 76 21.08 1.19 2.37
CA PRO A 76 22.46 1.66 2.53
C PRO A 76 23.41 0.48 2.71
N GLU A 77 24.68 0.64 2.33
CA GLU A 77 25.72 -0.40 2.53
C GLU A 77 25.82 -0.85 3.99
N SER A 78 25.54 0.04 4.94
CA SER A 78 25.51 -0.26 6.37
C SER A 78 24.46 -1.31 6.78
N ALA A 79 23.43 -1.54 5.95
CA ALA A 79 22.45 -2.60 6.15
C ALA A 79 23.00 -4.00 5.83
N TYR A 80 24.11 -4.07 5.12
CA TYR A 80 24.71 -5.30 4.65
C TYR A 80 26.00 -5.63 5.38
N MET A 81 26.29 -6.92 5.44
CA MET A 81 27.62 -7.46 5.71
C MET A 81 28.11 -8.19 4.47
N LEU A 82 29.42 -8.16 4.26
CA LEU A 82 30.08 -8.87 3.16
C LEU A 82 30.64 -10.18 3.68
N LEU A 83 30.23 -11.29 3.07
CA LEU A 83 30.77 -12.62 3.35
C LEU A 83 31.10 -13.31 2.02
N GLY A 84 32.37 -13.60 1.78
CA GLY A 84 32.83 -14.23 0.53
C GLY A 84 32.48 -13.43 -0.73
N GLY A 85 32.56 -12.10 -0.67
CA GLY A 85 32.21 -11.21 -1.80
C GLY A 85 30.71 -11.05 -2.07
N ARG A 86 29.84 -11.65 -1.25
CA ARG A 86 28.39 -11.52 -1.35
C ARG A 86 27.84 -10.66 -0.22
N LYS A 87 26.81 -9.86 -0.54
CA LYS A 87 26.08 -9.04 0.43
C LYS A 87 24.98 -9.85 1.10
N PHE A 88 24.95 -9.81 2.43
CA PHE A 88 23.89 -10.38 3.25
C PHE A 88 23.34 -9.29 4.16
N LEU A 89 22.03 -9.27 4.40
CA LEU A 89 21.46 -8.36 5.40
C LEU A 89 22.03 -8.70 6.78
N LYS A 90 22.46 -7.68 7.51
CA LYS A 90 22.95 -7.85 8.89
C LYS A 90 21.85 -8.45 9.77
N ASN A 91 22.26 -9.23 10.78
CA ASN A 91 21.33 -9.85 11.72
C ASN A 91 20.76 -8.87 12.77
N GLU A 92 21.21 -7.61 12.75
CA GLU A 92 20.68 -6.54 13.58
C GLU A 92 19.22 -6.20 13.21
N PRO A 93 18.42 -5.67 14.16
CA PRO A 93 17.13 -5.07 13.84
C PRO A 93 17.30 -3.95 12.81
N PHE A 94 16.32 -3.78 11.93
CA PHE A 94 16.39 -2.69 10.97
C PHE A 94 16.31 -1.33 11.68
N PRO A 95 17.16 -0.36 11.28
CA PRO A 95 17.09 0.98 11.83
C PRO A 95 15.79 1.65 11.38
N GLU A 96 15.32 2.60 12.18
CA GLU A 96 14.32 3.55 11.71
C GLU A 96 14.93 4.43 10.61
N ILE A 97 14.17 4.63 9.54
CA ILE A 97 14.57 5.49 8.43
C ILE A 97 13.67 6.72 8.37
N MET A 98 14.22 7.81 7.83
CA MET A 98 13.44 8.96 7.42
C MET A 98 13.01 8.81 5.97
N LEU A 99 11.78 9.19 5.66
CA LEU A 99 11.33 9.30 4.27
C LEU A 99 12.12 10.40 3.57
N SER A 100 12.52 10.18 2.32
CA SER A 100 13.25 11.17 1.54
C SER A 100 12.40 12.42 1.29
N GLU A 101 13.03 13.58 1.14
CA GLU A 101 12.32 14.84 0.84
C GLU A 101 11.49 14.75 -0.45
N ALA A 102 12.03 14.08 -1.47
CA ALA A 102 11.33 13.84 -2.72
C ALA A 102 10.03 13.05 -2.49
N PHE A 103 10.07 12.04 -1.63
CA PHE A 103 8.90 11.23 -1.30
C PHE A 103 7.91 12.01 -0.44
N ILE A 104 8.36 12.72 0.59
CA ILE A 104 7.52 13.61 1.41
C ILE A 104 6.82 14.66 0.53
N LYS A 105 7.54 15.31 -0.38
CA LYS A 105 6.99 16.30 -1.32
C LYS A 105 5.94 15.69 -2.24
N HIS A 106 6.13 14.44 -2.66
CA HIS A 106 5.15 13.71 -3.44
C HIS A 106 3.90 13.38 -2.62
N LEU A 107 4.04 12.81 -1.42
CA LEU A 107 2.92 12.47 -0.53
C LEU A 107 2.04 13.68 -0.22
N ASN A 108 2.64 14.84 0.08
CA ASN A 108 1.91 16.07 0.37
C ASN A 108 1.10 16.62 -0.81
N LYS A 109 1.38 16.18 -2.05
CA LYS A 109 0.60 16.58 -3.24
C LYS A 109 -0.59 15.68 -3.48
N LEU A 110 -0.58 14.46 -2.94
CA LEU A 110 -1.67 13.51 -3.09
C LEU A 110 -2.87 13.97 -2.26
N LYS A 111 -4.07 13.89 -2.86
CA LYS A 111 -5.32 14.28 -2.22
C LYS A 111 -6.26 13.10 -2.27
N GLY A 112 -6.62 12.54 -1.14
CA GLY A 112 -7.47 11.35 -1.06
C GLY A 112 -6.90 10.34 -0.07
N LYS A 113 -7.34 9.10 -0.19
CA LYS A 113 -6.93 7.99 0.67
C LYS A 113 -5.66 7.33 0.13
N LEU A 114 -4.73 7.02 1.03
CA LEU A 114 -3.56 6.22 0.71
C LEU A 114 -3.83 4.74 0.98
N ILE A 115 -3.46 3.87 0.06
CA ILE A 115 -3.37 2.43 0.28
C ILE A 115 -1.89 2.08 0.30
N VAL A 116 -1.34 1.81 1.47
CA VAL A 116 0.09 1.51 1.64
C VAL A 116 0.29 0.00 1.65
N PHE A 117 0.97 -0.54 0.65
CA PHE A 117 1.19 -1.97 0.47
C PHE A 117 2.67 -2.35 0.57
N ALA A 118 2.99 -3.30 1.45
CA ALA A 118 4.33 -3.86 1.61
C ALA A 118 4.32 -5.37 1.86
N ALA A 119 5.37 -6.08 1.43
CA ALA A 119 5.67 -7.41 1.94
C ALA A 119 6.77 -7.28 3.00
N LEU A 120 6.49 -7.67 4.24
CA LEU A 120 7.42 -7.50 5.35
C LEU A 120 8.42 -8.66 5.45
N GLY A 121 9.52 -8.40 6.17
CA GLY A 121 10.57 -9.37 6.48
C GLY A 121 11.87 -9.13 5.72
N SER A 122 11.88 -8.18 4.78
CA SER A 122 13.08 -7.69 4.11
C SER A 122 13.22 -6.17 4.31
N TYR A 123 14.36 -5.60 3.92
CA TYR A 123 14.76 -4.25 4.33
C TYR A 123 13.81 -3.14 3.85
N THR A 124 13.68 -2.94 2.53
CA THR A 124 12.94 -1.78 1.96
C THR A 124 11.48 -1.76 2.38
N GLY A 125 10.76 -2.87 2.19
CA GLY A 125 9.34 -2.97 2.55
C GLY A 125 9.11 -2.72 4.03
N THR A 126 9.89 -3.35 4.91
CA THR A 126 9.74 -3.23 6.36
C THR A 126 10.07 -1.83 6.88
N THR A 127 11.22 -1.27 6.49
CA THR A 127 11.65 0.06 6.96
C THR A 127 10.75 1.18 6.44
N HIS A 128 10.35 1.14 5.16
CA HIS A 128 9.47 2.16 4.60
C HIS A 128 8.06 2.06 5.14
N PHE A 129 7.54 0.85 5.39
CA PHE A 129 6.22 0.70 5.97
C PHE A 129 6.14 1.34 7.35
N GLN A 130 7.16 1.13 8.19
CA GLN A 130 7.27 1.77 9.50
C GLN A 130 7.43 3.30 9.42
N ALA A 131 8.28 3.80 8.51
CA ALA A 131 8.45 5.24 8.34
C ALA A 131 7.17 5.91 7.80
N MET A 132 6.48 5.24 6.87
CA MET A 132 5.19 5.68 6.32
C MET A 132 4.09 5.73 7.37
N SER A 133 3.98 4.72 8.22
CA SER A 133 2.95 4.69 9.26
C SER A 133 3.11 5.86 10.23
N LYS A 134 4.34 6.12 10.70
CA LYS A 134 4.66 7.31 11.52
C LYS A 134 4.30 8.61 10.82
N TYR A 135 4.67 8.74 9.55
CA TYR A 135 4.43 9.95 8.78
C TYR A 135 2.94 10.24 8.60
N VAL A 136 2.16 9.23 8.19
CA VAL A 136 0.72 9.32 7.98
C VAL A 136 -0.01 9.70 9.27
N ILE A 137 0.31 9.03 10.40
CA ILE A 137 -0.26 9.36 11.72
C ILE A 137 0.05 10.82 12.07
N LYS A 138 1.33 11.22 11.99
CA LYS A 138 1.77 12.59 12.33
C LYS A 138 1.08 13.65 11.49
N LYS A 139 0.76 13.35 10.22
CA LYS A 139 0.12 14.28 9.29
C LYS A 139 -1.40 14.21 9.28
N GLY A 140 -2.01 13.26 10.01
CA GLY A 140 -3.45 13.02 9.97
C GLY A 140 -3.94 12.64 8.57
N MET A 141 -3.10 11.96 7.78
CA MET A 141 -3.49 11.51 6.45
C MET A 141 -4.39 10.28 6.56
N GLU A 142 -5.40 10.20 5.72
CA GLU A 142 -6.23 9.00 5.65
C GLU A 142 -5.50 7.90 4.88
N ALA A 143 -5.23 6.78 5.55
CA ALA A 143 -4.58 5.65 4.93
C ALA A 143 -5.12 4.33 5.43
N LYS A 144 -5.13 3.33 4.54
CA LYS A 144 -5.24 1.93 4.87
C LYS A 144 -3.90 1.25 4.62
N PHE A 145 -3.45 0.51 5.61
CA PHE A 145 -2.18 -0.20 5.55
C PHE A 145 -2.40 -1.68 5.29
N VAL A 146 -1.72 -2.21 4.29
CA VAL A 146 -1.82 -3.60 3.84
C VAL A 146 -0.44 -4.20 3.84
N PHE A 147 -0.24 -5.31 4.53
CA PHE A 147 1.04 -6.00 4.46
C PHE A 147 0.95 -7.51 4.61
N SER A 148 1.98 -8.19 4.12
CA SER A 148 2.15 -9.62 4.34
C SER A 148 3.22 -9.96 5.37
N LEU A 149 3.01 -11.07 6.07
CA LEU A 149 4.04 -11.73 6.88
C LEU A 149 4.67 -12.86 6.06
N PRO A 150 6.00 -13.06 6.17
CA PRO A 150 6.72 -14.04 5.37
C PRO A 150 6.28 -15.48 5.69
N PHE A 151 6.64 -16.44 4.83
CA PHE A 151 6.54 -17.85 5.19
C PHE A 151 7.56 -18.22 6.27
N GLU A 152 7.25 -19.25 7.07
CA GLU A 152 8.15 -19.78 8.10
C GLU A 152 9.48 -20.28 7.50
N PHE A 153 9.42 -20.88 6.31
CA PHE A 153 10.63 -21.38 5.62
C PHE A 153 11.59 -20.28 5.18
N GLU A 154 11.16 -19.01 5.16
CA GLU A 154 12.05 -17.88 4.83
C GLU A 154 13.03 -17.55 5.96
N GLY A 155 12.86 -18.17 7.13
CA GLY A 155 13.75 -18.08 8.26
C GLY A 155 13.24 -17.19 9.39
N SER A 156 13.69 -17.52 10.60
CA SER A 156 13.28 -16.86 11.85
C SER A 156 13.59 -15.37 11.88
N LYS A 157 14.71 -14.93 11.27
CA LYS A 157 15.07 -13.52 11.17
C LYS A 157 14.01 -12.71 10.42
N ARG A 158 13.64 -13.13 9.21
CA ARG A 158 12.63 -12.42 8.39
C ARG A 158 11.30 -12.31 9.12
N MET A 159 10.88 -13.41 9.76
CA MET A 159 9.67 -13.42 10.57
C MET A 159 9.77 -12.47 11.77
N LYS A 160 10.91 -12.44 12.47
CA LYS A 160 11.14 -11.53 13.60
C LYS A 160 11.07 -10.07 13.15
N ASP A 161 11.77 -9.71 12.09
CA ASP A 161 11.80 -8.34 11.56
C ASP A 161 10.39 -7.90 11.08
N ALA A 162 9.64 -8.81 10.45
CA ALA A 162 8.25 -8.56 10.07
C ALA A 162 7.32 -8.35 11.27
N LYS A 163 7.46 -9.18 12.32
CA LYS A 163 6.67 -9.07 13.55
C LYS A 163 6.96 -7.77 14.30
N LEU A 164 8.24 -7.39 14.45
CA LEU A 164 8.61 -6.13 15.10
C LEU A 164 7.94 -4.92 14.41
N CYS A 165 7.90 -4.92 13.08
CA CYS A 165 7.22 -3.89 12.31
C CYS A 165 5.70 -3.97 12.43
N SER A 166 5.12 -5.17 12.41
CA SER A 166 3.69 -5.42 12.64
C SER A 166 3.24 -4.91 14.02
N ASP A 167 4.00 -5.23 15.08
CA ASP A 167 3.70 -4.83 16.45
C ASP A 167 3.79 -3.32 16.62
N PHE A 168 4.83 -2.69 16.03
CA PHE A 168 4.92 -1.24 15.95
C PHE A 168 3.68 -0.61 15.27
N SER A 169 3.19 -1.27 14.24
CA SER A 169 2.07 -0.83 13.42
C SER A 169 0.70 -1.22 13.98
N GLY A 170 0.64 -1.97 15.08
CA GLY A 170 -0.62 -2.43 15.70
C GLY A 170 -1.49 -1.28 16.22
N ASN A 171 -0.91 -0.09 16.41
CA ASN A 171 -1.64 1.13 16.79
C ASN A 171 -2.30 1.84 15.58
N LEU A 172 -2.16 1.32 14.36
CA LEU A 172 -2.80 1.90 13.18
C LEU A 172 -4.29 1.57 13.15
N CYS A 173 -5.12 2.60 12.91
CA CYS A 173 -6.58 2.47 12.92
C CYS A 173 -7.16 1.61 11.77
N ASP A 174 -6.46 1.50 10.63
CA ASP A 174 -6.94 0.74 9.46
C ASP A 174 -5.82 -0.13 8.86
N LEU A 175 -5.72 -1.36 9.39
CA LEU A 175 -4.67 -2.33 9.09
C LEU A 175 -5.25 -3.63 8.53
N GLN A 176 -4.66 -4.14 7.44
CA GLN A 176 -4.96 -5.44 6.86
C GLN A 176 -3.68 -6.28 6.78
N ILE A 177 -3.70 -7.45 7.42
CA ILE A 177 -2.57 -8.36 7.49
C ILE A 177 -2.86 -9.61 6.64
N PHE A 178 -1.88 -10.04 5.85
CA PHE A 178 -1.91 -11.27 5.08
C PHE A 178 -0.76 -12.22 5.48
N PRO A 179 -0.97 -13.15 6.41
CA PRO A 179 0.05 -14.15 6.74
C PRO A 179 0.22 -15.15 5.59
N HIS A 180 1.42 -15.27 5.02
CA HIS A 180 1.68 -16.22 3.93
C HIS A 180 1.39 -17.68 4.32
N GLU A 181 1.55 -18.04 5.60
CA GLU A 181 1.18 -19.38 6.10
C GLU A 181 -0.30 -19.75 5.87
N ARG A 182 -1.17 -18.78 5.61
CA ARG A 182 -2.55 -19.06 5.18
C ARG A 182 -2.60 -19.86 3.88
N ILE A 183 -1.64 -19.68 2.97
CA ILE A 183 -1.54 -20.43 1.71
C ILE A 183 -1.38 -21.92 1.99
N ARG A 184 -0.57 -22.30 2.99
CA ARG A 184 -0.39 -23.71 3.37
C ARG A 184 -1.67 -24.32 3.92
N LYS A 185 -2.43 -23.55 4.70
CA LYS A 185 -3.73 -23.99 5.24
C LYS A 185 -4.78 -24.19 4.14
N LEU A 186 -4.77 -23.34 3.11
CA LEU A 186 -5.76 -23.38 2.02
C LEU A 186 -5.43 -24.39 0.93
N TYR A 187 -4.15 -24.56 0.59
CA TYR A 187 -3.72 -25.32 -0.58
C TYR A 187 -2.81 -26.51 -0.25
N GLY A 188 -2.55 -26.76 1.03
CA GLY A 188 -1.68 -27.85 1.49
C GLY A 188 -0.20 -27.59 1.22
N ASN A 189 0.55 -28.68 1.06
CA ASN A 189 1.99 -28.61 0.80
C ASN A 189 2.24 -28.30 -0.68
N LEU A 190 2.59 -27.04 -0.95
CA LEU A 190 3.02 -26.58 -2.26
C LEU A 190 4.55 -26.52 -2.33
N CYS A 191 5.12 -26.69 -3.52
CA CYS A 191 6.51 -26.29 -3.74
C CYS A 191 6.64 -24.77 -3.60
N ILE A 192 7.85 -24.30 -3.25
CA ILE A 192 8.12 -22.88 -2.92
C ILE A 192 7.58 -21.92 -3.99
N ARG A 193 7.85 -22.21 -5.27
CA ARG A 193 7.38 -21.37 -6.39
C ARG A 193 5.85 -21.29 -6.44
N SER A 194 5.16 -22.42 -6.30
CA SER A 194 3.69 -22.45 -6.30
C SER A 194 3.10 -21.77 -5.07
N ALA A 195 3.77 -21.87 -3.91
CA ALA A 195 3.34 -21.18 -2.69
C ALA A 195 3.34 -19.66 -2.87
N TYR A 196 4.43 -19.09 -3.42
CA TYR A 196 4.48 -17.65 -3.73
C TYR A 196 3.49 -17.24 -4.81
N ALA A 197 3.34 -18.03 -5.88
CA ALA A 197 2.36 -17.71 -6.92
C ALA A 197 0.92 -17.64 -6.36
N LYS A 198 0.55 -18.55 -5.45
CA LYS A 198 -0.73 -18.49 -4.75
C LYS A 198 -0.83 -17.32 -3.77
N ALA A 199 0.25 -17.01 -3.05
CA ALA A 199 0.31 -15.85 -2.17
C ALA A 199 0.06 -14.54 -2.94
N ASP A 200 0.71 -14.36 -4.09
CA ASP A 200 0.55 -13.18 -4.94
C ASP A 200 -0.90 -13.02 -5.40
N ILE A 201 -1.54 -14.09 -5.87
CA ILE A 201 -2.94 -14.06 -6.31
C ILE A 201 -3.88 -13.67 -5.15
N GLU A 202 -3.70 -14.26 -3.98
CA GLU A 202 -4.54 -13.96 -2.81
C GLU A 202 -4.32 -12.53 -2.29
N MET A 203 -3.07 -12.03 -2.31
CA MET A 203 -2.77 -10.63 -1.99
C MET A 203 -3.42 -9.67 -2.98
N MET A 204 -3.36 -9.96 -4.27
CA MET A 204 -4.01 -9.13 -5.30
C MET A 204 -5.53 -9.11 -5.15
N ARG A 205 -6.16 -10.25 -4.86
CA ARG A 205 -7.60 -10.32 -4.55
C ARG A 205 -7.96 -9.46 -3.36
N MET A 206 -7.15 -9.50 -2.30
CA MET A 206 -7.35 -8.68 -1.11
C MET A 206 -7.24 -7.18 -1.42
N ILE A 207 -6.22 -6.77 -2.18
CA ILE A 207 -6.03 -5.36 -2.57
C ILE A 207 -7.17 -4.88 -3.48
N SER A 208 -7.58 -5.67 -4.47
CA SER A 208 -8.71 -5.32 -5.35
C SER A 208 -9.99 -5.14 -4.55
N LYS A 209 -10.28 -6.06 -3.62
CA LYS A 209 -11.46 -5.99 -2.76
C LYS A 209 -11.46 -4.73 -1.89
N ILE A 210 -10.31 -4.35 -1.34
CA ILE A 210 -10.17 -3.12 -0.56
C ILE A 210 -10.55 -1.90 -1.41
N LEU A 211 -10.00 -1.82 -2.61
CA LEU A 211 -10.25 -0.70 -3.53
C LEU A 211 -11.70 -0.65 -4.04
N GLU A 212 -12.35 -1.80 -4.19
CA GLU A 212 -13.77 -1.90 -4.56
C GLU A 212 -14.71 -1.53 -3.42
N LEU A 213 -14.45 -2.03 -2.19
CA LEU A 213 -15.25 -1.71 -1.01
C LEU A 213 -15.30 -0.20 -0.81
N ASP A 214 -14.18 0.51 -0.96
CA ASP A 214 -14.14 1.96 -0.84
C ASP A 214 -15.08 2.66 -1.85
N LYS A 215 -15.30 2.09 -3.04
CA LYS A 215 -16.29 2.62 -4.01
C LYS A 215 -17.73 2.26 -3.65
N VAL A 216 -17.97 1.04 -3.17
CA VAL A 216 -19.32 0.59 -2.78
C VAL A 216 -19.81 1.36 -1.55
N TYR A 217 -18.94 1.65 -0.59
CA TYR A 217 -19.28 2.50 0.56
C TYR A 217 -19.66 3.92 0.12
N LEU A 218 -18.98 4.50 -0.87
CA LEU A 218 -19.40 5.79 -1.43
C LEU A 218 -20.76 5.69 -2.12
N ASN A 219 -21.03 4.62 -2.89
CA ASN A 219 -22.34 4.48 -3.57
C ASN A 219 -23.50 4.14 -2.62
N LYS A 220 -23.25 3.55 -1.44
CA LYS A 220 -24.31 3.07 -0.53
C LYS A 220 -24.84 4.15 0.43
N TYR A 221 -24.18 5.30 0.53
CA TYR A 221 -24.61 6.43 1.39
C TYR A 221 -25.15 7.64 0.60
N HIS A 222 -25.51 7.44 -0.67
CA HIS A 222 -26.21 8.45 -1.47
C HIS A 222 -27.64 7.98 -1.79
N ILE A 223 -28.58 8.34 -0.89
CA ILE A 223 -29.98 8.64 -1.22
C ILE A 223 -30.13 10.15 -1.04
#